data_AF-A0A7Z9VL31-F1
#
_entry.id   AF-A0A7Z9VL31-F1
#
_cell.length_a   1.000
_cell.length_b   1.000
_cell.length_c   1.000
_cell.angle_alpha   90.00
_cell.angle_beta   90.00
_cell.angle_gamma   90.00
#
_symmetry.space_group_name_H-M   'P 1'
#
loop_
_entity.id
_entity.type
_entity.pdbx_description
1 polymer ?
#
loop_
_entity_poly.entity_id
_entity_poly.type
_entity_poly.pdbx_seq_one_letter_code
_entity_poly.pdbx_strand_id
1 'polypeptide(L)'
;MSHSKSKLGLRLIQLPLGVFSLWAILYAPIALLWHAPLASIIFVLLALLLNPFNINRRRSWFIRSTALTIIIVLLLLFPYKVLESTENRMRFLSDKLVSEGIGGFGLGDKIAIYGAHIFMGMGGLITGYPEIAIETLSMIIPSSGVRSWSSDFAMESPRIRKPLKRMVAQLEQLPLQTNEYALKKKRIAWPQYGSDTRVGFALNPVHLKATAKRIEGRWQIICKATVNIKYPPRTWLLLFSYAGRDIHFEEGLLWVLQESGWIFPYQGHWDWTVYSDDYRLK
;
A
#
# COMPACT_ATOMS: atom_id res chain seq x y z
N MET A 1 34.62 -13.23 29.02
CA MET A 1 34.13 -12.58 27.79
C MET A 1 32.68 -13.00 27.52
N SER A 2 31.66 -12.25 27.98
CA SER A 2 30.25 -12.50 27.54
C SER A 2 29.32 -11.28 27.55
N HIS A 3 29.83 -10.04 27.66
CA HIS A 3 28.99 -8.83 27.77
C HIS A 3 28.67 -8.11 26.45
N SER A 4 29.16 -8.58 25.30
CA SER A 4 28.97 -7.87 24.01
C SER A 4 27.64 -8.19 23.32
N LYS A 5 27.14 -9.44 23.42
CA LYS A 5 25.95 -9.89 22.67
C LYS A 5 24.63 -9.24 23.15
N SER A 6 24.52 -8.85 24.43
CA SER A 6 23.29 -8.25 24.98
C SER A 6 23.04 -6.82 24.51
N LYS A 7 24.10 -6.04 24.27
CA LYS A 7 23.96 -4.65 23.76
C LYS A 7 23.55 -4.61 22.29
N LEU A 8 23.98 -5.58 21.49
CA LEU A 8 23.59 -5.68 20.09
C LEU A 8 22.11 -6.06 19.94
N GLY A 9 21.63 -7.05 20.69
CA GLY A 9 20.21 -7.43 20.71
C GLY A 9 19.29 -6.30 21.19
N LEU A 10 19.72 -5.54 22.20
CA LEU A 10 18.95 -4.39 22.68
C LEU A 10 18.86 -3.26 21.63
N ARG A 11 19.95 -2.97 20.92
CA ARG A 11 19.99 -1.96 19.85
C ARG A 11 19.12 -2.35 18.65
N LEU A 12 19.08 -3.64 18.31
CA LEU A 12 18.22 -4.17 17.25
C LEU A 12 16.72 -4.00 17.53
N ILE A 13 16.32 -3.98 18.81
CA ILE A 13 14.93 -3.74 19.22
C ILE A 13 14.63 -2.24 19.38
N GLN A 14 15.60 -1.46 19.85
CA GLN A 14 15.42 -0.02 20.07
C GLN A 14 15.23 0.78 18.77
N LEU A 15 15.92 0.39 17.69
CA LEU A 15 15.82 1.07 16.40
C LEU A 15 14.38 1.03 15.83
N PRO A 16 13.74 -0.14 15.64
CA PRO A 16 12.37 -0.18 15.13
C PRO A 16 11.38 0.52 16.07
N LEU A 17 11.53 0.38 17.40
CA LEU A 17 10.69 1.09 18.37
C LEU A 17 10.81 2.62 18.25
N GLY A 18 12.02 3.14 18.06
CA GLY A 18 12.26 4.56 17.80
C GLY A 18 11.60 5.05 16.52
N VAL A 19 11.68 4.25 15.44
CA VAL A 19 11.02 4.56 14.17
C VAL A 19 9.50 4.61 14.34
N PHE A 20 8.90 3.63 15.03
CA PHE A 20 7.45 3.64 15.28
C PHE A 20 7.01 4.79 16.20
N SER A 21 7.83 5.14 17.20
CA SER A 21 7.56 6.28 18.10
C SER A 21 7.56 7.60 17.32
N LEU A 22 8.58 7.83 16.47
CA LEU A 22 8.64 9.01 15.60
C LEU A 22 7.48 9.06 14.62
N TRP A 23 7.14 7.92 14.01
CA TRP A 23 5.99 7.79 13.13
C TRP A 23 4.71 8.20 13.85
N ALA A 24 4.46 7.68 15.05
CA ALA A 24 3.28 8.04 15.83
C ALA A 24 3.23 9.55 16.16
N ILE A 25 4.35 10.18 16.50
CA ILE A 25 4.40 11.64 16.73
C ILE A 25 3.99 12.41 15.48
N LEU A 26 4.48 12.02 14.31
CA LEU A 26 4.16 12.68 13.04
C LEU A 26 2.67 12.54 12.65
N TYR A 27 2.03 11.44 13.06
CA TYR A 27 0.62 11.18 12.74
C TYR A 27 -0.38 11.85 13.67
N ALA A 28 0.03 12.21 14.90
CA ALA A 28 -0.83 12.94 15.81
C ALA A 28 -1.40 14.26 15.22
N PRO A 29 -0.60 15.17 14.65
CA PRO A 29 -1.13 16.40 14.04
C PRO A 29 -1.96 16.11 12.78
N ILE A 30 -1.61 15.08 11.99
CA ILE A 30 -2.38 14.67 10.81
C ILE A 30 -3.79 14.24 11.22
N ALA A 31 -3.90 13.42 12.27
CA ALA A 31 -5.19 12.99 12.80
C ALA A 31 -6.04 14.18 13.30
N LEU A 32 -5.41 15.18 13.90
CA LEU A 32 -6.09 16.41 14.32
C LEU A 32 -6.61 17.21 13.12
N LEU A 33 -5.82 17.37 12.06
CA LEU A 33 -6.23 18.00 10.81
C LEU A 33 -7.32 17.21 10.07
N TRP A 34 -7.39 15.90 10.30
CA TRP A 34 -8.49 15.04 9.85
C TRP A 34 -9.72 15.14 10.76
N HIS A 35 -9.74 16.05 11.73
CA HIS A 35 -10.80 16.20 12.74
C HIS A 35 -11.05 14.93 13.59
N ALA A 36 -10.03 14.09 13.75
CA ALA A 36 -10.05 12.87 14.57
C ALA A 36 -9.19 13.05 15.85
N PRO A 37 -9.62 13.88 16.82
CA PRO A 37 -8.82 14.21 18.01
C PRO A 37 -8.52 12.99 18.88
N LEU A 38 -9.43 12.01 18.96
CA LEU A 38 -9.19 10.77 19.69
C LEU A 38 -8.06 9.94 19.06
N ALA A 39 -7.98 9.89 17.73
CA ALA A 39 -6.88 9.24 17.03
C ALA A 39 -5.54 9.97 17.29
N SER A 40 -5.56 11.31 17.30
CA SER A 40 -4.40 12.13 17.67
C SER A 40 -3.86 11.79 19.07
N ILE A 41 -4.77 11.68 20.06
CA ILE A 41 -4.40 11.29 21.43
C ILE A 41 -3.78 9.89 21.46
N ILE A 42 -4.36 8.91 20.73
CA ILE A 42 -3.78 7.56 20.66
C ILE A 42 -2.37 7.58 20.07
N PHE A 43 -2.13 8.34 19.00
CA PHE A 43 -0.80 8.44 18.40
C PHE A 43 0.23 9.04 19.37
N VAL A 44 -0.14 10.06 20.14
CA VAL A 44 0.74 10.60 21.20
C VAL A 44 1.02 9.55 22.28
N LEU A 45 0.01 8.79 22.71
CA LEU A 45 0.19 7.75 23.71
C LEU A 45 1.05 6.58 23.20
N LEU A 46 0.88 6.19 21.93
CA LEU A 46 1.71 5.19 21.26
C LEU A 46 3.16 5.65 21.17
N ALA A 47 3.39 6.92 20.83
CA ALA A 47 4.72 7.49 20.82
C ALA A 47 5.39 7.39 22.20
N LEU A 48 4.66 7.70 23.28
CA LEU A 48 5.14 7.58 24.67
C LEU A 48 5.40 6.13 25.08
N LEU A 49 4.54 5.20 24.66
CA LEU A 49 4.68 3.77 24.93
C LEU A 49 5.95 3.20 24.28
N LEU A 50 6.15 3.54 23.00
CA LEU A 50 7.21 3.00 22.13
C LEU A 50 8.53 3.76 22.24
N ASN A 51 8.55 4.91 22.93
CA ASN A 51 9.73 5.75 23.09
C ASN A 51 10.91 4.94 23.67
N PRO A 52 12.00 4.72 22.91
CA PRO A 52 13.13 3.90 23.37
C PRO A 52 14.09 4.67 24.30
N PHE A 53 13.91 5.98 24.48
CA PHE A 53 14.82 6.83 25.24
C PHE A 53 14.57 6.73 26.76
N ASN A 54 15.68 6.66 27.49
CA ASN A 54 15.78 6.19 28.88
C ASN A 54 15.38 7.29 29.88
N ILE A 55 14.08 7.55 30.01
CA ILE A 55 13.54 8.27 31.17
C ILE A 55 13.71 7.34 32.38
N ASN A 56 14.09 7.89 33.55
CA ASN A 56 14.31 7.17 34.81
C ASN A 56 13.42 5.92 34.96
N ARG A 57 14.01 4.73 35.15
CA ARG A 57 13.39 3.40 34.97
C ARG A 57 12.04 3.24 35.66
N ARG A 58 11.89 3.80 36.88
CA ARG A 58 10.63 3.76 37.66
C ARG A 58 9.55 4.67 37.09
N ARG A 59 9.93 5.85 36.60
CA ARG A 59 9.03 6.84 35.97
C ARG A 59 8.60 6.39 34.57
N SER A 60 9.51 5.79 33.80
CA SER A 60 9.21 5.22 32.48
C SER A 60 8.20 4.08 32.55
N TRP A 61 8.34 3.17 33.53
CA TRP A 61 7.38 2.08 33.72
C TRP A 61 5.98 2.62 34.03
N PHE A 62 5.85 3.57 34.96
CA PHE A 62 4.56 4.19 35.28
C PHE A 62 3.93 4.89 34.07
N ILE A 63 4.68 5.73 33.34
CA ILE A 63 4.19 6.43 32.14
C ILE A 63 3.71 5.43 31.08
N ARG A 64 4.47 4.36 30.82
CA ARG A 64 4.10 3.35 29.82
C ARG A 64 2.88 2.54 30.25
N SER A 65 2.79 2.15 31.52
CA SER A 65 1.62 1.45 32.06
C SER A 65 0.37 2.32 32.00
N THR A 66 0.45 3.60 32.42
CA THR A 66 -0.67 4.54 32.31
C THR A 66 -1.05 4.79 30.85
N ALA A 67 -0.07 5.00 29.96
CA ALA A 67 -0.33 5.16 28.53
C ALA A 67 -1.01 3.92 27.93
N LEU A 68 -0.57 2.72 28.29
CA LEU A 68 -1.19 1.47 27.85
C LEU A 68 -2.63 1.35 28.36
N THR A 69 -2.89 1.64 29.63
CA THR A 69 -4.26 1.62 30.17
C THR A 69 -5.16 2.62 29.46
N ILE A 70 -4.68 3.85 29.21
CA ILE A 70 -5.44 4.85 28.47
C ILE A 70 -5.67 4.40 27.02
N ILE A 71 -4.67 3.80 26.36
CA ILE A 71 -4.83 3.23 25.01
C ILE A 71 -5.92 2.16 25.02
N ILE A 72 -5.92 1.23 25.98
CA ILE A 72 -6.95 0.17 26.06
C ILE A 72 -8.34 0.79 26.28
N VAL A 73 -8.49 1.72 27.23
CA VAL A 73 -9.78 2.39 27.49
C VAL A 73 -10.24 3.17 26.26
N LEU A 74 -9.32 3.90 25.62
CA LEU A 74 -9.63 4.60 24.38
C LEU A 74 -10.05 3.59 23.32
N LEU A 75 -9.28 2.54 23.03
CA LEU A 75 -9.60 1.49 22.05
C LEU A 75 -10.96 0.82 22.25
N LEU A 76 -11.48 0.76 23.48
CA LEU A 76 -12.83 0.27 23.76
C LEU A 76 -13.93 1.29 23.39
N LEU A 77 -13.66 2.59 23.57
CA LEU A 77 -14.54 3.71 23.18
C LEU A 77 -14.32 4.17 21.72
N PHE A 78 -13.18 3.78 21.15
CA PHE A 78 -12.52 4.27 19.93
C PHE A 78 -13.26 3.99 18.64
N PRO A 79 -13.78 2.77 18.39
CA PRO A 79 -14.12 2.37 17.03
C PRO A 79 -15.26 3.24 16.52
N TYR A 80 -16.28 3.47 17.33
CA TYR A 80 -17.46 4.18 16.86
C TYR A 80 -17.19 5.66 16.57
N LYS A 81 -16.59 6.40 17.52
CA LYS A 81 -16.44 7.86 17.42
C LYS A 81 -15.38 8.30 16.42
N VAL A 82 -14.28 7.55 16.29
CA VAL A 82 -13.24 7.85 15.30
C VAL A 82 -13.72 7.50 13.90
N LEU A 83 -14.41 6.37 13.72
CA LEU A 83 -14.99 6.02 12.42
C LEU A 83 -16.02 7.06 11.97
N GLU A 84 -16.93 7.46 12.87
CA GLU A 84 -17.94 8.50 12.60
C GLU A 84 -17.29 9.83 12.20
N SER A 85 -16.28 10.29 12.94
CA SER A 85 -15.53 11.52 12.61
C SER A 85 -14.83 11.41 11.25
N THR A 86 -14.16 10.28 10.99
CA THR A 86 -13.43 10.03 9.74
C THR A 86 -14.38 10.04 8.56
N GLU A 87 -15.52 9.37 8.67
CA GLU A 87 -16.55 9.30 7.65
C GLU A 87 -17.19 10.68 7.39
N ASN A 88 -17.57 11.40 8.43
CA ASN A 88 -18.11 12.75 8.31
C ASN A 88 -17.12 13.69 7.62
N ARG A 89 -15.82 13.58 7.96
CA ARG A 89 -14.78 14.38 7.31
C ARG A 89 -14.60 13.99 5.84
N MET A 90 -14.63 12.71 5.50
CA MET A 90 -14.55 12.24 4.11
C MET A 90 -15.73 12.75 3.29
N ARG A 91 -16.97 12.64 3.81
CA ARG A 91 -18.17 13.19 3.15
C ARG A 91 -18.09 14.69 2.96
N PHE A 92 -17.70 15.44 4.00
CA PHE A 92 -17.49 16.88 3.89
C PHE A 92 -16.48 17.25 2.79
N LEU A 93 -15.33 16.58 2.74
CA LEU A 93 -14.31 16.86 1.73
C LEU A 93 -14.77 16.43 0.32
N SER A 94 -15.55 15.36 0.22
CA SER A 94 -16.19 14.94 -1.03
C SER A 94 -17.18 15.97 -1.54
N ASP A 95 -18.11 16.42 -0.68
CA ASP A 95 -19.08 17.46 -1.02
C ASP A 95 -18.39 18.75 -1.45
N LYS A 96 -17.31 19.10 -0.75
CA LYS A 96 -16.45 20.24 -1.10
C LYS A 96 -15.80 20.09 -2.48
N LEU A 97 -15.32 18.89 -2.84
CA LEU A 97 -14.81 18.62 -4.20
C LEU A 97 -15.90 18.79 -5.26
N VAL A 98 -17.15 18.41 -4.95
CA VAL A 98 -18.28 18.55 -5.86
C VAL A 98 -18.68 20.02 -6.03
N SER A 99 -18.74 20.79 -4.95
CA SER A 99 -19.25 22.16 -4.95
C SER A 99 -18.22 23.20 -5.37
N GLU A 100 -16.98 23.08 -4.89
CA GLU A 100 -15.92 24.09 -5.05
C GLU A 100 -14.81 23.65 -6.01
N GLY A 101 -14.77 22.37 -6.39
CA GLY A 101 -13.69 21.79 -7.19
C GLY A 101 -12.35 21.76 -6.46
N ILE A 102 -11.26 21.51 -7.19
CA ILE A 102 -9.89 21.45 -6.63
C ILE A 102 -9.49 22.77 -5.96
N GLY A 103 -9.97 23.90 -6.48
CA GLY A 103 -9.65 25.24 -5.98
C GLY A 103 -10.15 25.51 -4.56
N GLY A 104 -11.19 24.81 -4.10
CA GLY A 104 -11.71 24.95 -2.73
C GLY A 104 -10.78 24.40 -1.64
N PHE A 105 -9.85 23.51 -1.99
CA PHE A 105 -9.01 22.83 -1.00
C PHE A 105 -7.88 23.72 -0.49
N GLY A 106 -7.98 24.09 0.79
CA GLY A 106 -6.94 24.84 1.48
C GLY A 106 -5.72 23.98 1.81
N LEU A 107 -4.65 24.62 2.30
CA LEU A 107 -3.41 23.93 2.69
C LEU A 107 -3.67 22.86 3.77
N GLY A 108 -4.49 23.17 4.77
CA GLY A 108 -4.85 22.23 5.84
C GLY A 108 -5.55 20.97 5.31
N ASP A 109 -6.49 21.12 4.38
CA ASP A 109 -7.17 19.99 3.74
C ASP A 109 -6.18 19.12 2.97
N LYS A 110 -5.28 19.74 2.20
CA LYS A 110 -4.25 19.03 1.41
C LYS A 110 -3.28 18.27 2.30
N ILE A 111 -2.80 18.87 3.40
CA ILE A 111 -1.94 18.19 4.39
C ILE A 111 -2.67 17.00 5.02
N ALA A 112 -3.95 17.16 5.36
CA ALA A 112 -4.74 16.09 5.96
C ALA A 112 -4.88 14.90 5.00
N ILE A 113 -5.23 15.16 3.73
CA ILE A 113 -5.37 14.12 2.69
C ILE A 113 -4.02 13.47 2.39
N TYR A 114 -2.95 14.26 2.34
CA TYR A 114 -1.61 13.75 2.09
C TYR A 114 -1.14 12.84 3.22
N GLY A 115 -1.45 13.20 4.48
CA GLY A 115 -1.21 12.34 5.62
C GLY A 115 -1.99 11.03 5.57
N ALA A 116 -3.27 11.07 5.16
CA ALA A 116 -4.08 9.86 4.94
C ALA A 116 -3.48 8.97 3.83
N HIS A 117 -2.96 9.55 2.74
CA HIS A 117 -2.26 8.83 1.68
C HIS A 117 -1.05 8.04 2.21
N ILE A 118 -0.16 8.70 2.98
CA ILE A 118 0.98 8.02 3.60
C ILE A 118 0.49 6.94 4.58
N PHE A 119 -0.58 7.21 5.34
CA PHE A 119 -1.14 6.24 6.28
C PHE A 119 -1.59 4.97 5.58
N MET A 120 -2.31 5.10 4.46
CA MET A 120 -2.75 3.96 3.66
C MET A 120 -1.56 3.16 3.09
N GLY A 121 -0.55 3.84 2.56
CA GLY A 121 0.66 3.18 2.08
C GLY A 121 1.38 2.38 3.18
N MET A 122 1.56 3.00 4.36
CA MET A 122 2.14 2.33 5.53
C MET A 122 1.27 1.18 6.05
N GLY A 123 -0.06 1.38 6.06
CA GLY A 123 -1.03 0.34 6.42
C GLY A 123 -0.90 -0.88 5.53
N GLY A 124 -0.73 -0.70 4.21
CA GLY A 124 -0.47 -1.78 3.26
C GLY A 124 0.81 -2.56 3.58
N LEU A 125 1.92 -1.87 3.91
CA LEU A 125 3.17 -2.55 4.34
C LEU A 125 2.95 -3.42 5.59
N ILE A 126 2.25 -2.88 6.59
CA ILE A 126 2.05 -3.55 7.89
C ILE A 126 1.08 -4.73 7.78
N THR A 127 0.08 -4.63 6.89
CA THR A 127 -0.96 -5.65 6.73
C THR A 127 -0.62 -6.72 5.69
N GLY A 128 0.59 -6.70 5.14
CA GLY A 128 1.07 -7.74 4.21
C GLY A 128 0.73 -7.51 2.75
N TYR A 129 0.49 -6.27 2.35
CA TYR A 129 0.24 -5.85 0.97
C TYR A 129 1.36 -4.91 0.46
N PRO A 130 2.62 -5.38 0.39
CA PRO A 130 3.76 -4.52 0.11
C PRO A 130 3.74 -3.95 -1.31
N GLU A 131 3.15 -4.61 -2.30
CA GLU A 131 3.15 -4.15 -3.69
C GLU A 131 2.30 -2.88 -3.87
N ILE A 132 1.03 -2.92 -3.46
CA ILE A 132 0.16 -1.73 -3.51
C ILE A 132 0.67 -0.61 -2.60
N ALA A 133 1.32 -0.97 -1.48
CA ALA A 133 1.95 0.00 -0.60
C ALA A 133 3.13 0.72 -1.27
N ILE A 134 4.02 -0.01 -1.93
CA ILE A 134 5.12 0.57 -2.72
C ILE A 134 4.55 1.43 -3.84
N GLU A 135 3.48 0.97 -4.51
CA GLU A 135 2.84 1.73 -5.58
C GLU A 135 2.31 3.08 -5.08
N THR A 136 1.59 3.05 -3.94
CA THR A 136 1.04 4.21 -3.24
C THR A 136 2.15 5.17 -2.81
N LEU A 137 3.11 4.70 -2.00
CA LEU A 137 4.16 5.54 -1.43
C LEU A 137 5.10 6.10 -2.49
N SER A 138 5.31 5.40 -3.61
CA SER A 138 6.14 5.89 -4.72
C SER A 138 5.54 7.11 -5.44
N MET A 139 4.24 7.38 -5.28
CA MET A 139 3.60 8.59 -5.79
C MET A 139 4.07 9.85 -5.06
N ILE A 140 4.66 9.73 -3.87
CA ILE A 140 5.21 10.88 -3.13
C ILE A 140 6.45 11.46 -3.83
N ILE A 141 7.18 10.61 -4.54
CA ILE A 141 8.43 10.99 -5.18
C ILE A 141 8.09 11.45 -6.60
N PRO A 142 8.51 12.66 -7.03
CA PRO A 142 8.40 13.09 -8.42
C PRO A 142 9.00 12.04 -9.36
N SER A 143 8.34 11.78 -10.49
CA SER A 143 8.83 10.78 -11.45
C SER A 143 8.75 11.30 -12.87
N SER A 144 9.63 10.80 -13.73
CA SER A 144 9.62 11.01 -15.19
C SER A 144 8.51 10.23 -15.91
N GLY A 145 7.66 9.49 -15.18
CA GLY A 145 6.45 8.85 -15.71
C GLY A 145 6.45 7.32 -15.65
N VAL A 146 7.59 6.66 -15.40
CA VAL A 146 7.66 5.18 -15.30
C VAL A 146 8.48 4.76 -14.08
N ARG A 147 8.02 3.72 -13.38
CA ARG A 147 8.77 3.04 -12.33
C ARG A 147 8.71 1.54 -12.57
N SER A 148 9.82 0.85 -12.33
CA SER A 148 9.96 -0.59 -12.59
C SER A 148 10.45 -1.33 -11.36
N TRP A 149 9.92 -2.53 -11.13
CA TRP A 149 10.32 -3.42 -10.05
C TRP A 149 10.49 -4.83 -10.59
N SER A 150 11.54 -5.52 -10.11
CA SER A 150 11.75 -6.94 -10.44
C SER A 150 11.13 -7.80 -9.35
N SER A 151 10.02 -8.47 -9.68
CA SER A 151 9.31 -9.38 -8.78
C SER A 151 8.34 -10.25 -9.56
N ASP A 152 8.29 -11.54 -9.22
CA ASP A 152 7.36 -12.49 -9.81
C ASP A 152 6.07 -12.68 -8.99
N PHE A 153 5.78 -11.79 -8.03
CA PHE A 153 4.56 -11.87 -7.18
C PHE A 153 3.27 -11.98 -8.01
N ALA A 154 3.24 -11.40 -9.22
CA ALA A 154 2.11 -11.50 -10.14
C ALA A 154 1.77 -12.97 -10.48
N MET A 155 2.75 -13.87 -10.45
CA MET A 155 2.58 -15.30 -10.63
C MET A 155 1.79 -15.97 -9.51
N GLU A 156 1.55 -15.32 -8.37
CA GLU A 156 0.64 -15.81 -7.32
C GLU A 156 -0.82 -15.86 -7.81
N SER A 157 -1.18 -15.01 -8.80
CA SER A 157 -2.52 -14.95 -9.36
C SER A 157 -2.77 -16.01 -10.45
N PRO A 158 -3.84 -16.83 -10.34
CA PRO A 158 -4.30 -17.67 -11.44
C PRO A 158 -4.67 -16.88 -12.71
N ARG A 159 -5.10 -15.61 -12.57
CA ARG A 159 -5.47 -14.77 -13.71
C ARG A 159 -4.26 -14.36 -14.54
N ILE A 160 -3.09 -14.22 -13.93
CA ILE A 160 -1.80 -14.00 -14.61
C ILE A 160 -1.25 -15.31 -15.16
N ARG A 161 -1.31 -16.41 -14.39
CA ARG A 161 -0.79 -17.71 -14.85
C ARG A 161 -1.53 -18.25 -16.06
N LYS A 162 -2.87 -18.13 -16.11
CA LYS A 162 -3.70 -18.70 -17.19
C LYS A 162 -3.28 -18.28 -18.62
N PRO A 163 -3.06 -16.99 -18.95
CA PRO A 163 -2.55 -16.61 -20.26
C PRO A 163 -1.12 -17.11 -20.52
N LEU A 164 -0.26 -17.19 -19.50
CA LEU A 164 1.10 -17.74 -19.65
C LEU A 164 1.09 -19.25 -19.88
N LYS A 165 0.23 -20.01 -19.20
CA LYS A 165 0.03 -21.45 -19.46
C LYS A 165 -0.40 -21.71 -20.91
N ARG A 166 -1.34 -20.90 -21.42
CA ARG A 166 -1.76 -20.98 -22.83
C ARG A 166 -0.62 -20.66 -23.78
N MET A 167 0.22 -19.68 -23.44
CA MET A 167 1.43 -19.38 -24.20
C MET A 167 2.37 -20.59 -24.21
N VAL A 168 2.65 -21.22 -23.06
CA VAL A 168 3.49 -22.43 -22.99
C VAL A 168 2.96 -23.55 -23.89
N ALA A 169 1.67 -23.86 -23.82
CA ALA A 169 1.06 -24.88 -24.69
C ALA A 169 1.19 -24.54 -26.19
N GLN A 170 1.20 -23.25 -26.56
CA GLN A 170 1.46 -22.82 -27.93
C GLN A 170 2.93 -22.96 -28.32
N LEU A 171 3.85 -22.67 -27.40
CA LEU A 171 5.29 -22.82 -27.63
C LEU A 171 5.70 -24.26 -27.95
N GLU A 172 5.02 -25.25 -27.36
CA GLU A 172 5.24 -26.68 -27.62
C GLU A 172 4.86 -27.10 -29.05
N GLN A 173 3.97 -26.33 -29.70
CA GLN A 173 3.50 -26.60 -31.07
C GLN A 173 4.29 -25.84 -32.14
N LEU A 174 5.21 -24.95 -31.75
CA LEU A 174 5.96 -24.14 -32.70
C LEU A 174 7.04 -24.98 -33.42
N PRO A 175 7.33 -24.69 -34.71
CA PRO A 175 8.45 -25.28 -35.42
C PRO A 175 9.76 -25.06 -34.68
N LEU A 176 10.67 -26.04 -34.71
CA LEU A 176 11.94 -26.01 -33.98
C LEU A 176 12.82 -24.79 -34.33
N GLN A 177 12.66 -24.24 -35.54
CA GLN A 177 13.37 -23.05 -36.03
C GLN A 177 12.87 -21.74 -35.41
N THR A 178 11.74 -21.78 -34.68
CA THR A 178 11.19 -20.60 -34.01
C THR A 178 12.00 -20.30 -32.77
N ASN A 179 12.63 -19.12 -32.73
CA ASN A 179 13.48 -18.69 -31.62
C ASN A 179 12.83 -17.65 -30.71
N GLU A 180 11.76 -17.00 -31.19
CA GLU A 180 11.04 -15.97 -30.43
C GLU A 180 9.53 -16.07 -30.66
N TYR A 181 8.77 -15.84 -29.60
CA TYR A 181 7.31 -15.78 -29.65
C TYR A 181 6.79 -14.76 -28.64
N ALA A 182 5.85 -13.90 -29.04
CA ALA A 182 5.32 -12.85 -28.17
C ALA A 182 3.83 -13.09 -27.85
N LEU A 183 3.50 -13.04 -26.57
CA LEU A 183 2.11 -12.96 -26.11
C LEU A 183 1.54 -11.59 -26.47
N LYS A 184 0.43 -11.58 -27.22
CA LYS A 184 -0.34 -10.35 -27.46
C LYS A 184 -0.72 -9.69 -26.14
N LYS A 185 -0.57 -8.37 -26.05
CA LYS A 185 -0.94 -7.57 -24.86
C LYS A 185 -2.34 -7.96 -24.36
N LYS A 186 -2.46 -8.40 -23.12
CA LYS A 186 -3.74 -8.79 -22.48
C LYS A 186 -4.06 -7.82 -21.35
N ARG A 187 -5.26 -7.24 -21.36
CA ARG A 187 -5.81 -6.52 -20.20
C ARG A 187 -6.43 -7.53 -19.24
N ILE A 188 -6.04 -7.46 -17.97
CA ILE A 188 -6.53 -8.32 -16.90
C ILE A 188 -7.10 -7.39 -15.82
N ALA A 189 -8.26 -7.75 -15.29
CA ALA A 189 -8.95 -7.01 -14.24
C ALA A 189 -9.56 -7.96 -13.20
N TRP A 190 -9.73 -7.44 -12.00
CA TRP A 190 -10.31 -8.10 -10.85
C TRP A 190 -11.64 -7.42 -10.52
N PRO A 191 -12.78 -7.93 -11.00
CA PRO A 191 -14.08 -7.44 -10.56
C PRO A 191 -14.34 -7.78 -9.10
N GLN A 192 -13.75 -8.88 -8.62
CA GLN A 192 -13.76 -9.36 -7.25
C GLN A 192 -12.40 -9.98 -6.93
N TYR A 193 -11.94 -9.78 -5.70
CA TYR A 193 -10.58 -10.10 -5.28
C TYR A 193 -10.42 -11.56 -4.78
N GLY A 194 -11.38 -12.10 -4.02
CA GLY A 194 -11.38 -13.50 -3.60
C GLY A 194 -10.09 -13.90 -2.88
N SER A 195 -9.47 -15.02 -3.27
CA SER A 195 -8.14 -15.44 -2.79
C SER A 195 -6.97 -14.73 -3.48
N ASP A 196 -7.26 -13.84 -4.43
CA ASP A 196 -6.31 -13.13 -5.29
C ASP A 196 -6.17 -11.65 -4.89
N THR A 197 -6.49 -11.34 -3.63
CA THR A 197 -6.61 -9.96 -3.12
C THR A 197 -5.30 -9.20 -3.19
N ARG A 198 -4.18 -9.82 -2.82
CA ARG A 198 -2.88 -9.16 -2.84
C ARG A 198 -2.47 -8.72 -4.24
N VAL A 199 -2.53 -9.63 -5.21
CA VAL A 199 -2.17 -9.32 -6.60
C VAL A 199 -3.21 -8.38 -7.22
N GLY A 200 -4.49 -8.59 -6.93
CA GLY A 200 -5.57 -7.76 -7.42
C GLY A 200 -5.48 -6.31 -6.94
N PHE A 201 -5.13 -6.04 -5.68
CA PHE A 201 -4.98 -4.67 -5.20
C PHE A 201 -3.90 -3.89 -5.95
N ALA A 202 -2.76 -4.52 -6.27
CA ALA A 202 -1.68 -3.85 -7.01
C ALA A 202 -1.96 -3.78 -8.53
N LEU A 203 -2.57 -4.82 -9.12
CA LEU A 203 -2.62 -4.99 -10.57
C LEU A 203 -4.00 -4.71 -11.19
N ASN A 204 -4.95 -4.05 -10.52
CA ASN A 204 -6.32 -3.91 -11.06
C ASN A 204 -6.64 -2.51 -11.64
N PRO A 205 -6.75 -2.35 -12.98
CA PRO A 205 -6.45 -3.29 -14.05
C PRO A 205 -4.98 -3.23 -14.52
N VAL A 206 -4.49 -4.33 -15.10
CA VAL A 206 -3.12 -4.46 -15.60
C VAL A 206 -3.10 -4.87 -17.06
N HIS A 207 -2.04 -4.48 -17.75
CA HIS A 207 -1.70 -5.00 -19.06
C HIS A 207 -0.52 -5.95 -18.97
N LEU A 208 -0.75 -7.23 -19.24
CA LEU A 208 0.28 -8.25 -19.33
C LEU A 208 0.84 -8.34 -20.75
N LYS A 209 2.17 -8.33 -20.87
CA LYS A 209 2.93 -8.71 -22.06
C LYS A 209 3.95 -9.77 -21.66
N ALA A 210 4.25 -10.68 -22.58
CA ALA A 210 5.33 -11.64 -22.39
C ALA A 210 6.00 -11.94 -23.73
N THR A 211 7.31 -12.17 -23.68
CA THR A 211 8.11 -12.60 -24.84
C THR A 211 8.88 -13.85 -24.43
N ALA A 212 8.74 -14.92 -25.21
CA ALA A 212 9.50 -16.14 -25.04
C ALA A 212 10.66 -16.17 -26.01
N LYS A 213 11.84 -16.53 -25.50
CA LYS A 213 13.05 -16.78 -26.28
C LYS A 213 13.54 -18.18 -26.02
N ARG A 214 13.96 -18.87 -27.08
CA ARG A 214 14.53 -20.22 -26.96
C ARG A 214 15.99 -20.12 -26.54
N ILE A 215 16.34 -20.71 -25.40
CA ILE A 215 17.68 -20.73 -24.83
C ILE A 215 17.99 -22.17 -24.44
N GLU A 216 19.01 -22.75 -25.06
CA GLU A 216 19.50 -24.11 -24.74
C GLU A 216 18.39 -25.17 -24.74
N GLY A 217 17.49 -25.10 -25.74
CA GLY A 217 16.37 -26.03 -25.89
C GLY A 217 15.16 -25.74 -25.00
N ARG A 218 15.24 -24.81 -24.05
CA ARG A 218 14.14 -24.37 -23.17
C ARG A 218 13.58 -23.03 -23.62
N TRP A 219 12.35 -22.73 -23.23
CA TRP A 219 11.75 -21.42 -23.45
C TRP A 219 11.88 -20.56 -22.21
N GLN A 220 12.63 -19.47 -22.31
CA GLN A 220 12.68 -18.42 -21.30
C GLN A 220 11.60 -17.38 -21.62
N ILE A 221 10.68 -17.14 -20.70
CA ILE A 221 9.54 -16.24 -20.84
C ILE A 221 9.80 -14.99 -19.99
N ILE A 222 10.01 -13.87 -20.66
CA ILE A 222 10.21 -12.55 -20.06
C ILE A 222 8.85 -11.86 -20.00
N CYS A 223 8.37 -11.60 -18.80
CA CYS A 223 7.05 -11.06 -18.52
C CYS A 223 7.14 -9.60 -18.05
N LYS A 224 6.17 -8.80 -18.48
CA LYS A 224 5.96 -7.42 -18.03
C LYS A 224 4.47 -7.20 -17.74
N ALA A 225 4.17 -6.82 -16.50
CA ALA A 225 2.87 -6.34 -16.08
C ALA A 225 2.89 -4.81 -15.94
N THR A 226 2.02 -4.12 -16.68
CA THR A 226 1.97 -2.65 -16.71
C THR A 226 0.68 -2.12 -16.11
N VAL A 227 0.80 -1.33 -15.04
CA VAL A 227 -0.31 -0.69 -14.32
C VAL A 227 -0.19 0.83 -14.46
N ASN A 228 -1.33 1.51 -14.64
CA ASN A 228 -1.37 2.97 -14.58
C ASN A 228 -1.75 3.38 -13.17
N ILE A 229 -0.79 3.89 -12.41
CA ILE A 229 -0.95 4.23 -10.99
C ILE A 229 -1.37 5.69 -10.92
N LYS A 230 -2.70 5.86 -10.81
CA LYS A 230 -3.37 7.15 -10.71
C LYS A 230 -4.73 6.96 -10.03
N TYR A 231 -5.12 7.93 -9.23
CA TYR A 231 -6.44 8.01 -8.62
C TYR A 231 -7.45 8.64 -9.58
N PRO A 232 -8.67 8.06 -9.68
CA PRO A 232 -9.76 8.64 -10.43
C PRO A 232 -10.39 9.84 -9.68
N PRO A 233 -11.04 10.77 -10.38
CA PRO A 233 -11.62 11.97 -9.77
C PRO A 233 -12.80 11.68 -8.83
N ARG A 234 -13.53 10.58 -9.03
CA ARG A 234 -14.70 10.20 -8.23
C ARG A 234 -14.85 8.68 -8.18
N THR A 235 -14.43 8.08 -7.07
CA THR A 235 -14.61 6.65 -6.82
C THR A 235 -14.61 6.42 -5.32
N TRP A 236 -15.62 5.71 -4.83
CA TRP A 236 -15.70 5.27 -3.45
C TRP A 236 -15.20 3.83 -3.34
N LEU A 237 -14.16 3.64 -2.54
CA LEU A 237 -13.57 2.34 -2.25
C LEU A 237 -13.98 1.91 -0.84
N LEU A 238 -14.56 0.71 -0.70
CA LEU A 238 -14.74 0.11 0.61
C LEU A 238 -13.35 -0.23 1.20
N LEU A 239 -12.99 0.41 2.32
CA LEU A 239 -11.73 0.09 3.03
C LEU A 239 -11.91 -1.14 3.91
N PHE A 240 -12.95 -1.14 4.76
CA PHE A 240 -13.29 -2.28 5.62
C PHE A 240 -14.70 -2.12 6.20
N SER A 241 -15.25 -3.23 6.68
CA SER A 241 -16.50 -3.27 7.43
C SER A 241 -16.23 -3.55 8.90
N TYR A 242 -16.82 -2.75 9.80
CA TYR A 242 -16.68 -2.91 11.25
C TYR A 242 -18.04 -2.76 11.94
N ALA A 243 -18.42 -3.74 12.77
CA ALA A 243 -19.67 -3.74 13.54
C ALA A 243 -20.93 -3.41 12.69
N GLY A 244 -21.02 -3.97 11.48
CA GLY A 244 -22.15 -3.74 10.57
C GLY A 244 -22.13 -2.39 9.83
N ARG A 245 -21.02 -1.66 9.88
CA ARG A 245 -20.81 -0.41 9.13
C ARG A 245 -19.69 -0.54 8.12
N ASP A 246 -19.93 -0.04 6.93
CA ASP A 246 -19.00 -0.03 5.83
C ASP A 246 -18.27 1.30 5.73
N ILE A 247 -16.96 1.30 5.96
CA ILE A 247 -16.13 2.49 5.89
C ILE A 247 -15.59 2.60 4.48
N HIS A 248 -16.04 3.63 3.77
CA HIS A 248 -15.62 3.92 2.40
C HIS A 248 -14.65 5.09 2.39
N PHE A 249 -13.71 5.06 1.44
CA PHE A 249 -12.79 6.14 1.16
C PHE A 249 -13.04 6.69 -0.24
N GLU A 250 -13.14 8.02 -0.36
CA GLU A 250 -13.26 8.68 -1.65
C GLU A 250 -11.87 8.90 -2.27
N GLU A 251 -11.52 8.11 -3.28
CA GLU A 251 -10.26 8.25 -4.03
C GLU A 251 -10.13 9.61 -4.73
N GLY A 252 -11.25 10.29 -4.99
CA GLY A 252 -11.29 11.65 -5.51
C GLY A 252 -10.51 12.66 -4.67
N LEU A 253 -10.40 12.43 -3.35
CA LEU A 253 -9.57 13.27 -2.48
C LEU A 253 -8.08 13.13 -2.82
N LEU A 254 -7.62 11.93 -3.18
CA LEU A 254 -6.25 11.71 -3.62
C LEU A 254 -6.02 12.28 -5.02
N TRP A 255 -7.04 12.26 -5.88
CA TRP A 255 -6.99 12.95 -7.16
C TRP A 255 -6.76 14.47 -7.00
N VAL A 256 -7.35 15.12 -6.00
CA VAL A 256 -7.05 16.54 -5.68
C VAL A 256 -5.57 16.77 -5.43
N LEU A 257 -4.89 15.85 -4.72
CA LEU A 257 -3.46 15.94 -4.49
C LEU A 257 -2.64 15.74 -5.76
N GLN A 258 -3.07 14.85 -6.67
CA GLN A 258 -2.41 14.66 -7.96
C GLN A 258 -2.45 15.94 -8.78
N GLU A 259 -3.65 16.51 -8.95
CA GLU A 259 -3.83 17.72 -9.77
C GLU A 259 -3.20 18.96 -9.12
N SER A 260 -3.04 18.95 -7.79
CA SER A 260 -2.32 20.00 -7.05
C SER A 260 -0.80 19.82 -7.03
N GLY A 261 -0.26 18.75 -7.61
CA GLY A 261 1.19 18.48 -7.64
C GLY A 261 1.80 18.02 -6.31
N TRP A 262 1.00 17.46 -5.40
CA TRP A 262 1.46 16.92 -4.11
C TRP A 262 1.87 15.45 -4.19
N ILE A 263 1.25 14.70 -5.11
CA ILE A 263 1.62 13.33 -5.46
C ILE A 263 1.63 13.19 -6.98
N PHE A 264 2.42 12.25 -7.47
CA PHE A 264 2.82 12.18 -8.88
C PHE A 264 2.37 10.84 -9.46
N PRO A 265 1.32 10.80 -10.31
CA PRO A 265 0.92 9.58 -10.98
C PRO A 265 2.01 9.11 -11.96
N TYR A 266 2.07 7.80 -12.18
CA TYR A 266 3.07 7.19 -13.05
C TYR A 266 2.60 5.84 -13.59
N GLN A 267 3.37 5.26 -14.49
CA GLN A 267 3.16 3.89 -14.98
C GLN A 267 4.09 2.92 -14.25
N GLY A 268 3.52 1.96 -13.52
CA GLY A 268 4.24 0.92 -12.80
C GLY A 268 4.47 -0.31 -13.68
N HIS A 269 5.72 -0.80 -13.75
CA HIS A 269 6.10 -2.02 -14.45
C HIS A 269 6.60 -3.04 -13.44
N TRP A 270 5.97 -4.21 -13.43
CA TRP A 270 6.46 -5.38 -12.70
C TRP A 270 7.03 -6.37 -13.71
N ASP A 271 8.34 -6.61 -13.61
CA ASP A 271 9.11 -7.40 -14.56
C ASP A 271 9.63 -8.68 -13.91
N TRP A 272 9.42 -9.82 -14.56
CA TRP A 272 9.92 -11.11 -14.10
C TRP A 272 10.24 -12.05 -15.26
N THR A 273 11.02 -13.08 -14.99
CA THR A 273 11.37 -14.11 -15.97
C THR A 273 11.10 -15.49 -15.40
N VAL A 274 10.47 -16.35 -16.19
CA VAL A 274 10.20 -17.76 -15.84
C VAL A 274 10.54 -18.65 -17.04
N TYR A 275 10.82 -19.92 -16.79
CA TYR A 275 10.96 -20.90 -17.86
C TYR A 275 9.62 -21.62 -18.12
N SER A 276 9.46 -22.17 -19.32
CA SER A 276 8.25 -22.92 -19.70
C SER A 276 7.97 -24.14 -18.81
N ASP A 277 8.98 -24.68 -18.14
CA ASP A 277 8.88 -25.82 -17.22
C ASP A 277 8.67 -25.42 -15.74
N ASP A 278 8.49 -24.12 -15.45
CA ASP A 278 8.14 -23.62 -14.12
C ASP A 278 6.89 -24.35 -13.59
N TYR A 279 6.96 -24.87 -12.37
CA TYR A 279 5.90 -25.68 -11.76
C TYR A 279 4.57 -24.94 -11.65
N ARG A 280 4.58 -23.60 -11.61
CA ARG A 280 3.37 -22.76 -11.57
C ARG A 280 2.66 -22.72 -12.93
N LEU A 281 3.38 -23.02 -14.01
CA LEU A 281 2.87 -23.05 -15.39
C LEU A 281 2.40 -24.44 -15.86
N LYS A 282 2.61 -25.49 -15.05
CA LYS A 282 2.04 -26.82 -15.24
C LYS A 282 0.58 -26.84 -14.79
#